data_AF-A0A972V0D8-F1
#
_entry.id   AF-A0A972V0D8-F1
#
_cell.length_a   1.000
_cell.length_b   1.000
_cell.length_c   1.000
_cell.angle_alpha   90.00
_cell.angle_beta   90.00
_cell.angle_gamma   90.00
#
_symmetry.space_group_name_H-M   'P 1'
#
loop_
_entity.id
_entity.type
_entity.pdbx_description
1 polymer ?
#
loop_
_entity_poly.entity_id
_entity_poly.type
_entity_poly.pdbx_seq_one_letter_code
_entity_poly.pdbx_strand_id
1 'polypeptide(L)'
;MISDPEIPKPIKFNPLKHHRSYILQYLEKSSTQEIDTMFETICHNYIDIYTGSLIPLEISLATINILSKKEVLTEDKFDSWISTTISYRKIKLPDHSKWIIRKGTETDRYIHIHPAKTGAFTIRFKGSTLKTAYSIAKEIHDRKTILKLETVNRARIKIGLSPIKRLEPGKGISKCWNTFFL
;
A
#
# COMPACT_ATOMS: atom_id res chain seq x y z
N MET A 1 7.11 -10.53 -16.43
CA MET A 1 7.47 -9.53 -15.41
C MET A 1 6.51 -8.36 -15.52
N ILE A 2 5.96 -7.90 -14.39
CA ILE A 2 5.25 -6.60 -14.38
C ILE A 2 6.29 -5.51 -14.55
N SER A 3 6.07 -4.61 -15.50
CA SER A 3 6.88 -3.40 -15.61
C SER A 3 6.72 -2.58 -14.33
N ASP A 4 7.82 -2.08 -13.79
CA ASP A 4 7.77 -1.15 -12.67
C ASP A 4 6.82 0.02 -12.97
N PRO A 5 6.06 0.48 -11.97
CA PRO A 5 5.10 1.55 -12.19
C PRO A 5 5.89 2.81 -12.54
N GLU A 6 5.44 3.53 -13.56
CA GLU A 6 6.05 4.80 -13.93
C GLU A 6 5.73 5.84 -12.85
N ILE A 7 6.70 6.07 -11.95
CA ILE A 7 6.63 7.09 -10.91
C ILE A 7 7.55 8.24 -11.30
N PRO A 8 7.03 9.39 -11.75
CA PRO A 8 7.84 10.54 -12.13
C PRO A 8 8.60 11.10 -10.93
N LYS A 9 9.82 11.61 -11.18
CA LYS A 9 10.53 12.44 -10.19
C LYS A 9 9.76 13.74 -9.95
N PRO A 10 9.80 14.33 -8.74
CA PRO A 10 10.56 13.91 -7.55
C PRO A 10 9.75 13.01 -6.58
N ILE A 11 8.75 12.28 -7.07
CA ILE A 11 7.87 11.46 -6.22
C ILE A 11 8.57 10.16 -5.79
N LYS A 12 8.48 9.84 -4.51
CA LYS A 12 8.72 8.50 -3.94
C LYS A 12 7.37 7.89 -3.55
N PHE A 13 6.93 6.92 -4.33
CA PHE A 13 5.71 6.16 -4.09
C PHE A 13 6.00 4.67 -4.23
N ASN A 14 5.51 3.85 -3.31
CA ASN A 14 5.66 2.39 -3.36
C ASN A 14 4.27 1.73 -3.57
N PRO A 15 3.88 1.46 -4.83
CA PRO A 15 2.61 0.82 -5.14
C PRO A 15 2.44 -0.59 -4.55
N LEU A 16 3.53 -1.36 -4.42
CA LEU A 16 3.51 -2.69 -3.78
C LEU A 16 3.11 -2.65 -2.30
N LYS A 17 3.24 -1.49 -1.64
CA LYS A 17 2.73 -1.28 -0.29
C LYS A 17 1.36 -0.64 -0.26
N HIS A 18 1.10 0.28 -1.18
CA HIS A 18 0.06 1.28 -0.96
C HIS A 18 -1.02 1.34 -2.03
N HIS A 19 -1.00 0.47 -3.05
CA HIS A 19 -1.96 0.52 -4.14
C HIS A 19 -2.59 -0.85 -4.43
N ARG A 20 -3.88 -1.03 -4.10
CA ARG A 20 -4.59 -2.32 -4.19
C ARG A 20 -4.51 -2.94 -5.59
N SER A 21 -4.91 -2.21 -6.64
CA SER A 21 -4.96 -2.78 -8.00
C SER A 21 -3.58 -3.21 -8.51
N TYR A 22 -2.53 -2.42 -8.24
CA TYR A 22 -1.16 -2.79 -8.53
C TYR A 22 -0.73 -4.05 -7.77
N ILE A 23 -1.03 -4.13 -6.47
CA ILE A 23 -0.73 -5.33 -5.66
C ILE A 23 -1.47 -6.56 -6.20
N LEU A 24 -2.75 -6.45 -6.55
CA LEU A 24 -3.53 -7.56 -7.10
C LEU A 24 -2.92 -8.07 -8.42
N GLN A 25 -2.56 -7.16 -9.32
CA GLN A 25 -1.86 -7.52 -10.57
C GLN A 25 -0.53 -8.19 -10.27
N TYR A 26 0.24 -7.69 -9.29
CA TYR A 26 1.49 -8.31 -8.84
C TYR A 26 1.29 -9.73 -8.35
N LEU A 27 0.34 -9.96 -7.44
CA LEU A 27 0.04 -11.30 -6.92
C LEU A 27 -0.41 -12.29 -8.02
N GLU A 28 -1.05 -11.80 -9.09
CA GLU A 28 -1.52 -12.64 -10.19
C GLU A 28 -0.41 -13.02 -11.18
N LYS A 29 0.53 -12.10 -11.46
CA LYS A 29 1.55 -12.29 -12.50
C LYS A 29 2.92 -12.69 -11.97
N SER A 30 3.14 -12.62 -10.67
CA SER A 30 4.41 -12.93 -10.04
C SER A 30 4.52 -14.40 -9.63
N SER A 31 5.73 -14.92 -9.75
CA SER A 31 6.14 -16.21 -9.22
C SER A 31 6.09 -16.24 -7.68
N THR A 32 6.18 -17.44 -7.12
CA THR A 32 6.25 -17.61 -5.66
C THR A 32 7.41 -16.84 -5.04
N GLN A 33 8.60 -16.88 -5.67
CA GLN A 33 9.81 -16.22 -5.17
C GLN A 33 9.67 -14.70 -5.15
N GLU A 34 9.10 -14.11 -6.20
CA GLU A 34 8.86 -12.65 -6.28
C GLU A 34 7.89 -12.18 -5.17
N ILE A 35 6.85 -12.96 -4.88
CA ILE A 35 5.91 -12.65 -3.78
C ILE A 35 6.61 -12.77 -2.42
N ASP A 36 7.51 -13.74 -2.25
CA ASP A 36 8.25 -13.90 -1.00
C ASP A 36 9.19 -12.70 -0.79
N THR A 37 9.87 -12.22 -1.84
CA THR A 37 10.63 -10.96 -1.82
C THR A 37 9.72 -9.75 -1.51
N MET A 38 8.50 -9.71 -2.06
CA MET A 38 7.52 -8.67 -1.70
C MET A 38 7.19 -8.68 -0.20
N PHE A 39 7.14 -9.84 0.45
CA PHE A 39 6.92 -9.92 1.90
C PHE A 39 8.03 -9.26 2.71
N GLU A 40 9.27 -9.29 2.25
CA GLU A 40 10.39 -8.60 2.93
C GLU A 40 10.16 -7.09 2.96
N THR A 41 9.54 -6.54 1.91
CA THR A 41 9.20 -5.11 1.87
C THR A 41 8.08 -4.73 2.85
N ILE A 42 7.19 -5.67 3.18
CA ILE A 42 6.04 -5.44 4.07
C ILE A 42 6.48 -5.56 5.53
N CYS A 43 6.64 -4.43 6.21
CA CYS A 43 6.95 -4.41 7.64
C CYS A 43 5.77 -4.90 8.49
N HIS A 44 6.00 -5.25 9.76
CA HIS A 44 4.95 -5.70 10.69
C HIS A 44 3.94 -4.60 11.11
N ASN A 45 4.24 -3.35 10.77
CA ASN A 45 3.41 -2.19 11.05
C ASN A 45 2.12 -2.17 10.20
N TYR A 46 1.22 -1.24 10.55
CA TYR A 46 0.05 -0.99 9.71
C TYR A 46 0.46 -0.33 8.39
N ILE A 47 -0.23 -0.73 7.33
CA ILE A 47 -0.07 -0.21 5.98
C ILE A 47 -1.42 0.36 5.52
N ASP A 48 -1.37 1.57 5.00
CA ASP A 48 -2.51 2.27 4.41
C ASP A 48 -2.50 2.02 2.90
N ILE A 49 -3.59 1.47 2.35
CA ILE A 49 -3.68 1.03 0.97
C ILE A 49 -4.80 1.79 0.27
N TYR A 50 -4.47 2.37 -0.88
CA TYR A 50 -5.41 3.00 -1.78
C TYR A 50 -6.20 1.96 -2.57
N THR A 51 -7.52 2.14 -2.66
CA THR A 51 -8.45 1.23 -3.33
C THR A 51 -9.29 1.91 -4.42
N GLY A 52 -8.95 3.15 -4.78
CA GLY A 52 -9.69 3.89 -5.82
C GLY A 52 -9.19 3.55 -7.22
N SER A 53 -9.63 4.34 -8.20
CA SER A 53 -9.39 4.08 -9.62
C SER A 53 -8.11 4.71 -10.18
N LEU A 54 -7.51 5.69 -9.49
CA LEU A 54 -6.31 6.35 -10.00
C LEU A 54 -5.12 5.40 -10.01
N ILE A 55 -4.45 5.26 -11.14
CA ILE A 55 -3.22 4.46 -11.23
C ILE A 55 -2.02 5.18 -10.59
N PRO A 56 -0.89 4.49 -10.29
CA PRO A 56 0.26 5.13 -9.65
C PRO A 56 0.82 6.37 -10.37
N LEU A 57 0.81 6.36 -11.70
CA LEU A 57 1.23 7.50 -12.52
C LEU A 57 0.30 8.70 -12.29
N GLU A 58 -1.02 8.50 -12.32
CA GLU A 58 -2.03 9.56 -12.11
C GLU A 58 -1.95 10.15 -10.71
N ILE A 59 -1.77 9.32 -9.68
CA ILE A 59 -1.55 9.74 -8.29
C ILE A 59 -0.32 10.65 -8.19
N SER A 60 0.76 10.26 -8.87
CA SER A 60 2.03 10.98 -8.85
C SER A 60 1.92 12.32 -9.58
N LEU A 61 1.35 12.33 -10.79
CA LEU A 61 1.13 13.55 -11.58
C LEU A 61 0.17 14.52 -10.89
N ALA A 62 -0.92 14.01 -10.29
CA ALA A 62 -1.84 14.84 -9.52
C ALA A 62 -1.15 15.47 -8.30
N THR A 63 -0.28 14.73 -7.62
CA THR A 63 0.55 15.26 -6.53
C THR A 63 1.49 16.36 -7.03
N ILE A 64 2.22 16.12 -8.13
CA ILE A 64 3.12 17.11 -8.74
C ILE A 64 2.34 18.39 -9.07
N ASN A 65 1.20 18.28 -9.75
CA ASN A 65 0.37 19.42 -10.11
C ASN A 65 -0.09 20.24 -8.88
N ILE A 66 -0.47 19.57 -7.79
CA ILE A 66 -0.84 20.25 -6.54
C ILE A 66 0.34 21.04 -5.96
N LEU A 67 1.55 20.45 -5.97
CA LEU A 67 2.75 21.09 -5.42
C LEU A 67 3.27 22.21 -6.34
N SER A 68 3.21 22.04 -7.65
CA SER A 68 3.52 23.08 -8.64
C SER A 68 2.62 24.30 -8.48
N LYS A 69 1.30 24.10 -8.33
CA LYS A 69 0.34 25.20 -8.10
C LYS A 69 0.55 25.93 -6.78
N LYS A 70 1.19 25.26 -5.82
CA LYS A 70 1.60 25.84 -4.53
C LYS A 70 3.00 26.44 -4.58
N GLU A 71 3.68 26.33 -5.71
CA GLU A 71 5.06 26.76 -5.93
C GLU A 71 6.08 26.11 -4.97
N VAL A 72 5.81 24.88 -4.51
CA VAL A 72 6.65 24.14 -3.55
C VAL A 72 7.21 22.84 -4.13
N LEU A 73 7.29 22.74 -5.46
CA LEU A 73 7.78 21.52 -6.11
C LEU A 73 9.30 21.38 -6.01
N THR A 74 10.07 22.48 -5.99
CA THR A 74 11.54 22.44 -5.87
C THR A 74 11.97 22.03 -4.47
N GLU A 75 13.12 21.35 -4.33
CA GLU A 75 13.55 20.75 -3.07
C GLU A 75 13.62 21.77 -1.92
N ASP A 76 14.29 22.92 -2.10
CA ASP A 76 14.39 23.96 -1.06
C ASP A 76 13.02 24.50 -0.61
N LYS A 77 12.11 24.68 -1.58
CA LYS A 77 10.75 25.18 -1.29
C LYS A 77 9.89 24.10 -0.66
N PHE A 78 10.05 22.85 -1.08
CA PHE A 78 9.38 21.69 -0.49
C PHE A 78 9.82 21.48 0.96
N ASP A 79 11.12 21.58 1.22
CA ASP A 79 11.70 21.49 2.55
C ASP A 79 11.20 22.59 3.47
N SER A 80 11.21 23.83 2.99
CA SER A 80 10.63 24.98 3.70
C SER A 80 9.14 24.77 3.95
N TRP A 81 8.41 24.22 2.99
CA TRP A 81 6.99 23.94 3.12
C TRP A 81 6.71 22.82 4.13
N ILE A 82 7.48 21.74 4.16
CA ILE A 82 7.24 20.59 5.06
C ILE A 82 7.74 20.85 6.48
N SER A 83 8.77 21.69 6.68
CA SER A 83 9.50 21.85 7.94
C SER A 83 8.83 22.74 8.99
N THR A 84 7.70 23.40 8.69
CA THR A 84 7.18 24.47 9.55
C THR A 84 6.57 24.05 10.89
N THR A 85 6.44 22.75 11.23
CA THR A 85 6.04 22.22 12.57
C THR A 85 5.66 20.73 12.56
N ILE A 86 5.24 20.21 11.40
CA ILE A 86 4.75 18.84 11.24
C ILE A 86 5.53 18.19 10.10
N SER A 87 6.21 17.08 10.37
CA SER A 87 7.06 16.35 9.39
C SER A 87 6.29 15.72 8.22
N TYR A 88 5.02 16.07 8.06
CA TYR A 88 4.14 15.63 6.98
C TYR A 88 3.03 16.65 6.73
N ARG A 89 2.45 16.60 5.53
CA ARG A 89 1.24 17.34 5.14
C ARG A 89 0.21 16.41 4.53
N LYS A 90 -1.05 16.83 4.57
CA LYS A 90 -2.15 16.13 3.90
C LYS A 90 -2.53 16.87 2.62
N ILE A 91 -2.74 16.12 1.55
CA ILE A 91 -3.36 16.61 0.32
C ILE A 91 -4.59 15.78 -0.02
N LYS A 92 -5.43 16.32 -0.90
CA LYS A 92 -6.61 15.66 -1.46
C LYS A 92 -6.42 15.55 -2.96
N LEU A 93 -6.57 14.35 -3.52
CA LEU A 93 -6.48 14.11 -4.96
C LEU A 93 -7.84 14.34 -5.65
N PRO A 94 -7.91 14.35 -7.01
CA PRO A 94 -9.14 14.62 -7.74
C PRO A 94 -10.30 13.67 -7.39
N ASP A 95 -10.01 12.39 -7.14
CA ASP A 95 -10.96 11.37 -6.69
C ASP A 95 -11.40 11.54 -5.22
N HIS A 96 -10.97 12.61 -4.56
CA HIS A 96 -11.22 12.90 -3.15
C HIS A 96 -10.53 11.99 -2.13
N SER A 97 -9.66 11.09 -2.57
CA SER A 97 -8.77 10.36 -1.67
C SER A 97 -7.82 11.32 -0.95
N LYS A 98 -7.45 10.97 0.28
CA LYS A 98 -6.56 11.77 1.13
C LYS A 98 -5.18 11.11 1.19
N TRP A 99 -4.13 11.89 1.01
CA TRP A 99 -2.76 11.42 0.94
C TRP A 99 -1.86 12.19 1.89
N ILE A 100 -0.87 11.49 2.43
CA ILE A 100 0.19 12.04 3.26
C ILE A 100 1.40 12.27 2.38
N ILE A 101 1.96 13.47 2.47
CA ILE A 101 3.23 13.86 1.88
C ILE A 101 4.21 14.09 3.02
N ARG A 102 5.45 13.61 2.87
CA ARG A 102 6.56 13.87 3.80
C ARG A 102 7.88 13.91 3.06
N LYS A 103 8.92 14.42 3.73
CA LYS A 103 10.29 14.38 3.19
C LYS A 103 10.76 12.92 3.02
N GLY A 104 11.17 12.60 1.81
CA GLY A 104 11.87 11.38 1.43
C GLY A 104 13.36 11.48 1.79
N THR A 105 14.04 10.35 1.76
CA THR A 105 15.48 10.25 2.06
C THR A 105 16.35 10.14 0.81
N GLU A 106 15.74 10.14 -0.38
CA GLU A 106 16.42 9.98 -1.66
C GLU A 106 16.51 11.34 -2.35
N THR A 107 17.72 11.73 -2.77
CA THR A 107 18.02 13.04 -3.37
C THR A 107 17.11 13.37 -4.56
N ASP A 108 16.87 12.41 -5.44
CA ASP A 108 16.04 12.64 -6.65
C ASP A 108 14.55 12.31 -6.45
N ARG A 109 14.18 11.81 -5.26
CA ARG A 109 12.82 11.40 -4.90
C ARG A 109 12.48 11.82 -3.47
N TYR A 110 12.64 13.11 -3.20
CA TYR A 110 12.45 13.71 -1.87
C TYR A 110 10.98 13.89 -1.47
N ILE A 111 10.00 13.59 -2.34
CA ILE A 111 8.57 13.74 -2.03
C ILE A 111 7.94 12.36 -1.81
N HIS A 112 7.94 11.89 -0.56
CA HIS A 112 7.36 10.60 -0.22
C HIS A 112 5.86 10.70 0.01
N ILE A 113 5.08 9.96 -0.77
CA ILE A 113 3.63 9.90 -0.66
C ILE A 113 3.10 8.52 -0.26
N HIS A 114 2.02 8.51 0.51
CA HIS A 114 1.20 7.32 0.80
C HIS A 114 -0.23 7.74 1.17
N PRO A 115 -1.21 6.84 1.07
CA PRO A 115 -2.58 7.13 1.47
C PRO A 115 -2.65 7.54 2.95
N ALA A 116 -3.53 8.48 3.28
CA ALA A 116 -3.80 8.81 4.67
C ALA A 116 -4.53 7.66 5.37
N LYS A 117 -4.25 7.47 6.67
CA LYS A 117 -4.85 6.44 7.54
C LYS A 117 -6.36 6.27 7.41
N THR A 118 -7.08 7.36 7.16
CA THR A 118 -8.52 7.39 6.96
C THR A 118 -8.86 8.29 5.78
N GLY A 119 -9.93 7.96 5.07
CA GLY A 119 -10.41 8.72 3.92
C GLY A 119 -11.18 7.84 2.94
N ALA A 120 -11.75 8.48 1.92
CA ALA A 120 -12.27 7.76 0.77
C ALA A 120 -11.14 6.92 0.15
N PHE A 121 -11.49 5.70 -0.25
CA PHE A 121 -10.57 4.78 -0.94
C PHE A 121 -9.32 4.38 -0.14
N THR A 122 -9.37 4.39 1.21
CA THR A 122 -8.30 3.83 2.04
C THR A 122 -8.80 2.64 2.85
N ILE A 123 -8.08 1.51 2.76
CA ILE A 123 -8.13 0.43 3.74
C ILE A 123 -6.81 0.36 4.51
N ARG A 124 -6.85 -0.13 5.76
CA ARG A 124 -5.66 -0.24 6.61
C ARG A 124 -5.58 -1.60 7.27
N PHE A 125 -4.45 -2.28 7.11
CA PHE A 125 -4.19 -3.59 7.71
C PHE A 125 -2.78 -3.68 8.28
N LYS A 126 -2.57 -4.53 9.28
CA LYS A 126 -1.21 -4.88 9.74
C LYS A 126 -0.50 -5.64 8.62
N GLY A 127 0.79 -5.42 8.44
CA GLY A 127 1.56 -6.15 7.44
C GLY A 127 1.50 -7.67 7.61
N SER A 128 1.48 -8.17 8.86
CA SER A 128 1.28 -9.61 9.12
C SER A 128 -0.08 -10.14 8.63
N THR A 129 -1.12 -9.30 8.65
CA THR A 129 -2.45 -9.64 8.10
C THR A 129 -2.41 -9.69 6.58
N LEU A 130 -1.76 -8.72 5.95
CA LEU A 130 -1.60 -8.66 4.49
C LEU A 130 -0.76 -9.84 3.97
N LYS A 131 0.42 -10.10 4.57
CA LYS A 131 1.25 -11.25 4.21
C LYS A 131 0.48 -12.57 4.32
N THR A 132 -0.31 -12.74 5.38
CA THR A 132 -1.16 -13.93 5.53
C THR A 132 -2.17 -14.02 4.40
N ALA A 133 -2.88 -12.94 4.09
CA ALA A 133 -3.90 -12.92 3.05
C ALA A 133 -3.29 -13.16 1.65
N TYR A 134 -2.12 -12.60 1.37
CA TYR A 134 -1.38 -12.81 0.12
C TYR A 134 -0.86 -14.24 -0.01
N SER A 135 -0.36 -14.82 1.09
CA SER A 135 0.06 -16.23 1.15
C SER A 135 -1.11 -17.17 0.84
N ILE A 136 -2.27 -16.94 1.46
CA ILE A 136 -3.50 -17.69 1.15
C ILE A 136 -3.91 -17.49 -0.31
N ALA A 137 -3.77 -16.27 -0.82
CA ALA A 137 -4.15 -15.92 -2.18
C ALA A 137 -3.36 -16.67 -3.27
N LYS A 138 -2.19 -17.22 -2.93
CA LYS A 138 -1.40 -18.10 -3.81
C LYS A 138 -2.00 -19.51 -3.92
N GLU A 139 -2.69 -19.97 -2.88
CA GLU A 139 -3.22 -21.34 -2.79
C GLU A 139 -4.71 -21.41 -3.15
N ILE A 140 -5.46 -20.33 -2.90
CA ILE A 140 -6.91 -20.28 -3.11
C ILE A 140 -7.23 -19.20 -4.15
N HIS A 141 -7.47 -19.61 -5.40
CA HIS A 141 -7.82 -18.69 -6.48
C HIS A 141 -9.22 -18.10 -6.33
N ASP A 142 -10.19 -18.86 -5.79
CA ASP A 142 -11.52 -18.35 -5.53
C ASP A 142 -11.54 -17.40 -4.32
N ARG A 143 -11.60 -16.10 -4.60
CA ARG A 143 -11.61 -15.03 -3.59
C ARG A 143 -12.90 -14.99 -2.75
N LYS A 144 -13.96 -15.71 -3.15
CA LYS A 144 -15.21 -15.84 -2.39
C LYS A 144 -15.17 -16.96 -1.35
N THR A 145 -14.12 -17.79 -1.38
CA THR A 145 -13.96 -18.90 -0.43
C THR A 145 -13.93 -18.39 1.02
N ILE A 146 -14.74 -19.02 1.87
CA ILE A 146 -14.75 -18.76 3.31
C ILE A 146 -13.48 -19.37 3.94
N LEU A 147 -12.64 -18.52 4.51
CA LEU A 147 -11.40 -18.94 5.13
C LEU A 147 -11.65 -19.81 6.38
N LYS A 148 -10.98 -20.96 6.45
CA LYS A 148 -10.92 -21.83 7.64
C LYS A 148 -9.68 -21.51 8.47
N LEU A 149 -9.78 -21.66 9.80
CA LEU A 149 -8.67 -21.38 10.73
C LEU A 149 -7.41 -22.17 10.40
N GLU A 150 -7.56 -23.45 10.04
CA GLU A 150 -6.45 -24.33 9.65
C GLU A 150 -5.69 -23.79 8.43
N THR A 151 -6.41 -23.42 7.37
CA THR A 151 -5.85 -22.80 6.16
C THR A 151 -5.06 -21.54 6.50
N VAL A 152 -5.64 -20.68 7.35
CA VAL A 152 -4.98 -19.45 7.80
C VAL A 152 -3.69 -19.76 8.57
N ASN A 153 -3.72 -20.70 9.51
CA ASN A 153 -2.55 -21.05 10.31
C ASN A 153 -1.45 -21.72 9.48
N ARG A 154 -1.80 -22.59 8.53
CA ARG A 154 -0.85 -23.16 7.57
C ARG A 154 -0.15 -22.07 6.75
N ALA A 155 -0.93 -21.15 6.19
CA ALA A 155 -0.39 -20.04 5.41
C ALA A 155 0.53 -19.12 6.24
N ARG A 156 0.22 -18.92 7.52
CA ARG A 156 1.03 -18.14 8.47
C ARG A 156 2.36 -18.80 8.80
N ILE A 157 2.34 -20.10 9.12
CA ILE A 157 3.56 -20.85 9.44
C ILE A 157 4.52 -20.85 8.26
N LYS A 158 4.00 -21.05 7.03
CA LYS A 158 4.79 -21.03 5.79
C LYS A 158 5.58 -19.73 5.59
N ILE A 159 5.06 -18.60 6.07
CA ILE A 159 5.69 -17.27 5.96
C ILE A 159 6.34 -16.81 7.29
N GLY A 160 6.62 -17.74 8.21
CA GLY A 160 7.32 -17.45 9.46
C GLY A 160 6.50 -16.67 10.51
N LEU A 161 5.18 -16.64 10.41
CA LEU A 161 4.29 -16.01 11.39
C LEU A 161 3.69 -17.05 12.35
N SER A 162 3.57 -16.70 13.63
CA SER A 162 2.92 -17.55 14.62
C SER A 162 1.44 -17.81 14.27
N PRO A 163 0.89 -19.00 14.55
CA PRO A 163 -0.53 -19.27 14.35
C PRO A 163 -1.41 -18.36 15.22
N ILE A 164 -2.67 -18.18 14.83
CA ILE A 164 -3.70 -17.51 15.63
C ILE A 164 -4.61 -18.55 16.31
N LYS A 165 -5.11 -18.19 17.49
CA LYS A 165 -6.02 -19.06 18.26
C LYS A 165 -7.42 -19.15 17.65
N ARG A 166 -7.87 -18.08 16.99
CA ARG A 166 -9.21 -17.98 16.40
C ARG A 166 -9.22 -17.06 15.19
N LEU A 167 -10.11 -17.37 14.24
CA LEU A 167 -10.41 -16.52 13.10
C LEU A 167 -11.76 -15.84 13.34
N GLU A 168 -11.74 -14.56 13.67
CA GLU A 168 -12.96 -13.79 13.91
C GLU A 168 -13.54 -13.25 12.59
N PRO A 169 -14.81 -13.54 12.25
CA PRO A 169 -15.47 -12.99 11.08
C PRO A 169 -15.46 -11.45 11.09
N GLY A 170 -15.19 -10.85 9.92
CA GLY A 170 -15.23 -9.39 9.76
C GLY A 170 -14.11 -8.61 10.49
N LYS A 171 -13.12 -9.30 11.06
CA LYS A 171 -11.94 -8.70 11.70
C LYS A 171 -10.63 -9.25 11.13
N GLY A 172 -9.54 -8.52 11.35
CA GLY A 172 -8.17 -8.96 11.05
C GLY A 172 -8.04 -9.57 9.64
N ILE A 173 -7.61 -10.83 9.59
CA ILE A 173 -7.39 -11.60 8.35
C ILE A 173 -8.70 -11.83 7.58
N SER A 174 -9.81 -12.16 8.26
CA SER A 174 -11.11 -12.34 7.60
C SER A 174 -11.59 -11.05 6.95
N LYS A 175 -11.49 -9.91 7.65
CA LYS A 175 -11.80 -8.60 7.07
C LYS A 175 -10.91 -8.30 5.87
N CYS A 176 -9.60 -8.51 6.01
CA CYS A 176 -8.63 -8.27 4.95
C CYS A 176 -9.00 -9.04 3.69
N TRP A 177 -9.22 -10.35 3.81
CA TRP A 177 -9.61 -11.20 2.69
C TRP A 177 -10.85 -10.66 1.95
N ASN A 178 -11.91 -10.34 2.71
CA ASN A 178 -13.20 -9.91 2.17
C ASN A 178 -13.21 -8.48 1.63
N THR A 179 -12.23 -7.63 1.97
CA THR A 179 -12.19 -6.23 1.49
C THR A 179 -11.06 -5.96 0.51
N PHE A 180 -10.02 -6.80 0.52
CA PHE A 180 -8.85 -6.61 -0.32
C PHE A 180 -9.00 -7.35 -1.66
N PHE A 181 -9.63 -8.53 -1.68
CA PHE A 181 -9.74 -9.35 -2.89
C PHE A 181 -11.13 -9.36 -3.53
N LEU A 182 -12.15 -8.92 -2.80
CA LEU A 182 -13.48 -8.60 -3.33
C LEU A 182 -13.52 -7.10 -3.64
#